data_AF-A0A1H3K0K6-F1
#
_entry.id   AF-A0A1H3K0K6-F1
#
_cell.length_a   1.000
_cell.length_b   1.000
_cell.length_c   1.000
_cell.angle_alpha   90.00
_cell.angle_beta   90.00
_cell.angle_gamma   90.00
#
_symmetry.space_group_name_H-M   'P 1'
#
loop_
_entity.id
_entity.type
_entity.pdbx_description
1 polymer ?
#
loop_
_entity_poly.entity_id
_entity_poly.type
_entity_poly.pdbx_seq_one_letter_code
_entity_poly.pdbx_strand_id
1 'polypeptide(L)'
;MFLHVISAEYLEDYKIAVSFNNGRRGVADLSGALKGLVFEPLKDKSVFSSFVVDEELETIVWPNGADLAPEYIYFQAFKDDPELQSQFRKWGYVDNHESHTDIKASEVLKNSNKKTTEGFF
;
A
#
# COMPACT_ATOMS: atom_id res chain seq x y z
N MET A 1 4.25 -5.53 16.51
CA MET A 1 5.03 -4.28 16.58
C MET A 1 4.16 -3.19 16.00
N PHE A 2 3.97 -2.08 16.72
CA PHE A 2 3.27 -0.91 16.20
C PHE A 2 4.26 -0.10 15.34
N LEU A 3 3.81 0.33 14.16
CA LEU A 3 4.64 1.06 13.21
C LEU A 3 4.56 2.55 13.54
N HIS A 4 5.69 3.24 13.56
CA HIS A 4 5.73 4.69 13.74
C HIS A 4 6.81 5.37 12.92
N VAL A 5 6.57 6.65 12.60
CA VAL A 5 7.49 7.52 11.86
C VAL A 5 8.55 8.06 12.82
N ILE A 6 9.81 7.90 12.45
CA ILE A 6 10.96 8.40 13.21
C ILE A 6 11.44 9.75 12.68
N SER A 7 11.37 9.96 11.38
CA SER A 7 11.71 11.22 10.73
C SER A 7 11.00 11.34 9.40
N ALA A 8 10.69 12.56 9.01
CA ALA A 8 10.15 12.88 7.70
C ALA A 8 10.70 14.23 7.21
N GLU A 9 11.02 14.33 5.93
CA GLU A 9 11.54 15.54 5.29
C GLU A 9 10.78 15.80 3.98
N TYR A 10 10.39 17.06 3.77
CA TYR A 10 9.73 17.47 2.52
C TYR A 10 10.73 17.40 1.37
N LEU A 11 10.32 16.83 0.24
CA LEU A 11 11.14 16.77 -0.97
C LEU A 11 10.64 17.73 -2.05
N GLU A 12 9.47 17.45 -2.60
CA GLU A 12 8.85 18.19 -3.69
C GLU A 12 7.36 17.84 -3.76
N ASP A 13 6.55 18.73 -4.34
CA ASP A 13 5.12 18.51 -4.54
C ASP A 13 4.38 18.02 -3.28
N TYR A 14 4.01 16.74 -3.25
CA TYR A 14 3.37 16.08 -2.11
C TYR A 14 4.18 14.85 -1.66
N LYS A 15 5.48 14.85 -1.96
CA LYS A 15 6.40 13.77 -1.65
C LYS A 15 7.23 14.09 -0.43
N ILE A 16 7.39 13.09 0.42
CA ILE A 16 8.22 13.16 1.62
C ILE A 16 9.20 12.00 1.65
N ALA A 17 10.43 12.25 2.09
CA ALA A 17 11.34 11.20 2.55
C ALA A 17 10.93 10.84 3.98
N VAL A 18 10.83 9.55 4.30
CA VAL A 18 10.36 9.08 5.60
C VAL A 18 11.20 7.90 6.11
N SER A 19 11.44 7.85 7.42
CA SER A 19 12.06 6.73 8.11
C SER A 19 11.14 6.16 9.17
N PHE A 20 11.13 4.83 9.32
CA PHE A 20 10.29 4.11 10.28
C PHE A 20 11.13 3.38 11.33
N ASN A 21 10.49 3.03 12.46
CA ASN A 21 11.12 2.30 13.56
C ASN A 21 11.61 0.89 13.25
N ASN A 22 11.11 0.30 12.17
CA ASN A 22 11.60 -0.98 11.67
C ASN A 22 12.90 -0.85 10.84
N GLY A 23 13.48 0.35 10.77
CA GLY A 23 14.73 0.65 10.06
C GLY A 23 14.55 0.95 8.57
N ARG A 24 13.34 0.81 8.01
CA ARG A 24 13.09 1.10 6.59
C ARG A 24 12.94 2.59 6.33
N ARG A 25 13.37 3.01 5.14
CA ARG A 25 13.31 4.38 4.64
C ARG A 25 12.82 4.39 3.21
N GLY A 26 12.02 5.38 2.84
CA GLY A 26 11.42 5.46 1.51
C GLY A 26 10.89 6.85 1.19
N VAL A 27 10.31 6.98 0.00
CA VAL A 27 9.67 8.22 -0.47
C VAL A 27 8.19 7.96 -0.63
N ALA A 28 7.35 8.64 0.14
CA ALA A 28 5.90 8.53 0.05
C ALA A 28 5.33 9.67 -0.80
N ASP A 29 4.56 9.34 -1.84
CA ASP A 29 3.73 10.30 -2.57
C ASP A 29 2.34 10.37 -1.92
N LEU A 30 2.03 11.51 -1.29
CA LEU A 30 0.81 11.74 -0.52
C LEU A 30 -0.23 12.54 -1.30
N SER A 31 -0.03 12.81 -2.60
CA SER A 31 -0.99 13.55 -3.43
C SER A 31 -2.39 12.92 -3.41
N GLY A 32 -2.47 11.58 -3.39
CA GLY A 32 -3.73 10.83 -3.32
C GLY A 32 -4.43 10.88 -1.97
N ALA A 33 -3.78 11.36 -0.93
CA ALA A 33 -4.28 11.44 0.45
C ALA A 33 -5.11 12.71 0.70
N LEU A 34 -4.93 13.75 -0.11
CA LEU A 34 -5.45 15.10 0.15
C LEU A 34 -6.92 15.24 -0.26
N LYS A 35 -7.79 14.39 0.31
CA LYS A 35 -9.22 14.32 0.02
C LYS A 35 -10.05 14.70 1.23
N GLY A 36 -11.03 15.56 1.04
CA GLY A 36 -11.96 15.98 2.09
C GLY A 36 -11.53 17.30 2.75
N LEU A 37 -12.47 17.91 3.47
CA LEU A 37 -12.38 19.31 3.92
C LEU A 37 -11.16 19.58 4.83
N VAL A 38 -10.77 18.62 5.67
CA VAL A 38 -9.63 18.78 6.58
C VAL A 38 -8.30 18.87 5.82
N PHE A 39 -8.20 18.22 4.65
CA PHE A 39 -6.99 18.19 3.84
C PHE A 39 -6.96 19.25 2.72
N GLU A 40 -8.06 19.97 2.49
CA GLU A 40 -8.14 21.03 1.48
C GLU A 40 -7.03 22.09 1.61
N PRO A 41 -6.69 22.60 2.82
CA PRO A 41 -5.59 23.55 2.97
C PRO A 41 -4.24 22.99 2.52
N LEU A 42 -4.05 21.67 2.56
CA LEU A 42 -2.80 21.01 2.21
C LEU A 42 -2.57 20.93 0.70
N LYS A 43 -3.55 21.31 -0.14
CA LYS A 43 -3.34 21.49 -1.58
C LYS A 43 -2.41 22.67 -1.89
N ASP A 44 -2.24 23.58 -0.93
CA ASP A 44 -1.13 24.53 -0.97
C ASP A 44 0.15 23.83 -0.50
N LYS A 45 1.14 23.72 -1.38
CA LYS A 45 2.42 23.05 -1.11
C LYS A 45 3.19 23.70 0.04
N SER A 46 3.03 25.01 0.26
CA SER A 46 3.66 25.69 1.39
C SER A 46 3.11 25.18 2.72
N VAL A 47 1.79 24.99 2.80
CA VAL A 47 1.11 24.39 3.96
C VAL A 47 1.48 22.92 4.06
N PHE A 48 1.48 22.18 2.94
CA PHE A 48 1.90 20.78 2.93
C PHE A 48 3.31 20.61 3.49
N SER A 49 4.28 21.43 3.07
CA SER A 49 5.67 21.33 3.52
C SER A 49 5.90 21.68 4.99
N SER A 50 4.88 22.22 5.69
CA SER A 50 4.97 22.62 7.09
C SER A 50 4.65 21.51 8.10
N PHE A 51 4.54 20.26 7.65
CA PHE A 51 4.32 19.14 8.55
C PHE A 51 5.48 18.99 9.54
N VAL A 52 5.18 18.38 10.69
CA VAL A 52 6.17 17.96 11.69
C VAL A 52 5.91 16.51 12.06
N VAL A 53 6.93 15.81 12.56
CA VAL A 53 6.74 14.51 13.21
C VAL A 53 6.31 14.77 14.66
N ASP A 54 5.16 14.23 15.03
CA ASP A 54 4.61 14.31 16.38
C ASP A 54 5.04 13.08 17.20
N GLU A 55 5.61 13.30 18.38
CA GLU A 55 6.14 12.23 19.24
C GLU A 55 5.03 11.45 19.97
N GLU A 56 3.85 12.04 20.16
CA GLU A 56 2.72 11.40 20.85
C GLU A 56 1.89 10.57 19.88
N LEU A 57 1.60 11.12 18.70
CA LEU A 57 0.88 10.45 17.61
C LEU A 57 1.79 9.57 16.77
N GLU A 58 3.12 9.66 16.96
CA GLU A 58 4.10 8.79 16.32
C GLU A 58 4.03 8.84 14.77
N THR A 59 3.61 10.00 14.22
CA THR A 59 3.36 10.22 12.79
C THR A 59 3.55 11.68 12.36
N ILE A 60 3.32 12.00 11.07
CA ILE A 60 3.33 13.38 10.58
C ILE A 60 2.00 14.08 10.85
N VAL A 61 2.08 15.34 11.26
CA VAL A 61 0.94 16.21 11.53
C VAL A 61 1.12 17.59 10.89
N TRP A 62 0.02 18.22 10.51
CA TRP A 62 -0.01 19.58 9.97
C TRP A 62 -0.58 20.60 10.98
N PRO A 63 -0.31 21.91 10.80
CA PRO A 63 -0.81 22.96 11.71
C PRO A 63 -2.34 23.03 11.87
N ASN A 64 -3.09 22.48 10.91
CA ASN A 64 -4.55 22.38 10.97
C ASN A 64 -5.04 21.15 11.76
N GLY A 65 -4.13 20.38 12.38
CA GLY A 65 -4.43 19.17 13.14
C GLY A 65 -4.70 17.94 12.28
N ALA A 66 -4.50 18.02 10.97
CA ALA A 66 -4.56 16.83 10.12
C ALA A 66 -3.33 15.94 10.38
N ASP A 67 -3.55 14.63 10.36
CA ASP A 67 -2.52 13.60 10.44
C ASP A 67 -2.75 12.52 9.38
N LEU A 68 -1.73 11.69 9.16
CA LEU A 68 -1.86 10.46 8.38
C LEU A 68 -1.32 9.29 9.20
N ALA A 69 -2.04 8.17 9.21
CA ALA A 69 -1.58 6.98 9.93
C ALA A 69 -0.21 6.48 9.40
N PRO A 70 0.72 6.05 10.26
CA PRO A 70 2.02 5.51 9.85
C PRO A 70 1.92 4.42 8.79
N GLU A 71 0.95 3.52 8.89
CA GLU A 71 0.72 2.42 7.94
C GLU A 71 0.33 2.92 6.55
N TYR A 72 -0.41 4.03 6.46
CA TYR A 72 -0.78 4.64 5.19
C TYR A 72 0.44 5.27 4.50
N ILE A 73 1.28 5.99 5.26
CA ILE A 73 2.52 6.59 4.75
C ILE A 73 3.46 5.48 4.28
N TYR A 74 3.57 4.40 5.06
CA TYR A 74 4.39 3.24 4.73
C TYR A 74 3.89 2.53 3.48
N PHE A 75 2.57 2.37 3.31
CA PHE A 75 1.98 1.88 2.07
C PHE A 75 2.39 2.76 0.89
N GLN A 76 2.26 4.08 0.98
CA GLN A 76 2.63 4.96 -0.12
C GLN A 76 4.12 4.92 -0.46
N ALA A 77 4.99 4.70 0.54
CA ALA A 77 6.43 4.58 0.33
C ALA A 77 6.87 3.25 -0.30
N PHE A 78 6.10 2.18 -0.14
CA PHE A 78 6.54 0.82 -0.49
C PHE A 78 5.47 -0.03 -1.21
N LYS A 79 4.42 0.57 -1.76
CA LYS A 79 3.32 -0.14 -2.45
C LYS A 79 3.77 -1.08 -3.57
N ASP A 80 4.92 -0.83 -4.18
CA ASP A 80 5.49 -1.65 -5.26
C ASP A 80 6.40 -2.78 -4.76
N ASP A 81 6.59 -2.90 -3.45
CA ASP A 81 7.40 -3.96 -2.83
C ASP A 81 6.60 -5.28 -2.77
N PRO A 82 7.06 -6.35 -3.44
CA PRO A 82 6.36 -7.64 -3.45
C PRO A 82 6.31 -8.30 -2.06
N GLU A 83 7.28 -8.05 -1.19
CA GLU A 83 7.35 -8.69 0.14
C GLU A 83 6.29 -8.13 1.10
N LEU A 84 5.78 -6.94 0.83
CA LEU A 84 4.82 -6.24 1.69
C LEU A 84 3.37 -6.42 1.27
N GLN A 85 3.10 -7.04 0.11
CA GLN A 85 1.75 -7.18 -0.42
C GLN A 85 0.82 -7.90 0.56
N SER A 86 1.31 -8.94 1.23
CA SER A 86 0.56 -9.65 2.28
C SER A 86 0.20 -8.73 3.45
N GLN A 87 1.11 -7.84 3.85
CA GLN A 87 0.88 -6.88 4.93
C GLN A 87 -0.11 -5.80 4.50
N PHE A 88 -0.03 -5.30 3.27
CA PHE A 88 -0.96 -4.29 2.74
C PHE A 88 -2.37 -4.82 2.55
N ARG A 89 -2.53 -6.08 2.15
CA ARG A 89 -3.83 -6.76 2.15
C ARG A 89 -4.40 -6.87 3.56
N LYS A 90 -3.58 -7.24 4.54
CA LYS A 90 -3.99 -7.31 5.95
C LYS A 90 -4.42 -5.93 6.50
N TRP A 91 -3.79 -4.85 6.05
CA TRP A 91 -4.19 -3.48 6.39
C TRP A 91 -5.35 -2.93 5.54
N GLY A 92 -5.74 -3.61 4.46
CA GLY A 92 -6.84 -3.19 3.58
C GLY A 92 -6.46 -2.15 2.52
N TYR A 93 -5.17 -1.95 2.24
CA TYR A 93 -4.71 -1.02 1.18
C TYR A 93 -4.57 -1.67 -0.20
N VAL A 94 -4.59 -3.00 -0.26
CA VAL A 94 -4.56 -3.77 -1.51
C VAL A 94 -5.76 -4.72 -1.51
N ASP A 95 -6.50 -4.75 -2.60
CA ASP A 95 -7.65 -5.62 -2.75
C ASP A 95 -7.24 -7.10 -2.72
N ASN A 96 -8.05 -7.91 -2.04
CA ASN A 96 -7.97 -9.37 -2.10
C ASN A 96 -8.61 -9.88 -3.40
N HIS A 97 -8.16 -9.42 -4.55
CA HIS A 97 -8.43 -10.14 -5.78
C HIS A 97 -7.45 -11.31 -5.89
N GLU A 98 -7.72 -12.36 -5.11
CA GLU A 98 -7.40 -13.70 -5.61
C GLU A 98 -8.28 -13.94 -6.83
N SER A 99 -7.80 -13.57 -8.02
CA SER A 99 -8.30 -14.13 -9.26
C SER A 99 -7.96 -15.63 -9.25
N HIS A 100 -8.83 -16.42 -8.62
CA HIS A 100 -8.94 -17.86 -8.81
C HIS A 100 -9.45 -18.14 -10.24
N THR A 101 -8.69 -17.72 -11.24
CA THR A 101 -8.89 -18.10 -12.64
C THR A 101 -7.52 -18.39 -13.20
N ASP A 102 -7.02 -19.60 -12.96
CA ASP A 102 -6.07 -20.29 -13.85
C ASP A 102 -5.90 -21.81 -13.58
N ILE A 103 -6.60 -22.42 -12.60
CA ILE A 103 -6.63 -23.90 -12.46
C ILE A 103 -7.81 -24.53 -13.23
N LYS A 104 -8.04 -24.14 -14.48
CA LYS A 104 -8.95 -24.88 -15.40
C LYS A 104 -8.41 -25.16 -16.80
N ALA A 105 -7.12 -24.92 -17.07
CA ALA A 105 -6.53 -25.25 -18.37
C ALA A 105 -5.80 -26.61 -18.40
N SER A 106 -5.37 -27.17 -17.26
CA SER A 106 -4.55 -28.39 -17.24
C SER A 106 -5.30 -29.70 -16.91
N GLU A 107 -6.55 -29.64 -16.42
CA GLU A 107 -7.36 -30.85 -16.13
C GLU A 107 -8.28 -31.28 -17.28
N VAL A 108 -8.64 -30.38 -18.21
CA VAL A 108 -9.53 -30.74 -19.33
C VAL A 108 -8.82 -31.60 -20.39
N LEU A 109 -7.49 -31.54 -20.49
CA LEU A 109 -6.73 -32.33 -21.47
C LEU A 109 -6.45 -33.77 -21.04
N LYS A 110 -6.70 -34.16 -19.79
CA LYS A 110 -6.45 -35.54 -19.32
C LYS A 110 -7.61 -36.52 -19.53
N ASN A 111 -8.81 -36.02 -19.89
CA ASN A 111 -10.01 -36.86 -19.99
C ASN A 111 -10.45 -37.22 -21.42
N SER A 112 -9.65 -36.93 -22.45
CA SER A 112 -10.02 -37.23 -23.85
C SER A 112 -9.48 -38.56 -24.40
N ASN A 113 -8.73 -39.36 -23.65
CA ASN A 113 -8.11 -40.60 -24.15
C ASN A 113 -8.65 -41.89 -23.49
N LYS A 114 -9.97 -42.10 -23.50
CA LYS A 114 -10.54 -43.45 -23.29
C LYS A 114 -11.76 -43.72 -24.17
N LYS A 115 -11.53 -43.84 -25.47
CA LYS A 115 -12.38 -44.62 -26.38
C LYS A 115 -11.47 -45.41 -27.33
N THR A 116 -11.97 -46.57 -27.77
CA THR A 116 -11.32 -47.64 -28.58
C THR A 116 -10.39 -48.48 -27.71
N THR A 117 -10.58 -49.78 -27.47
CA THR A 117 -11.12 -50.93 -28.24
C THR A 117 -11.88 -51.85 -27.24
N GLU A 118 -12.91 -52.61 -27.59
CA GLU A 118 -12.85 -53.87 -28.34
C GLU A 118 -14.25 -54.24 -28.85
N GLY A 119 -14.31 -54.76 -30.08
CA GLY A 119 -15.42 -55.54 -30.61
C GLY A 119 -15.01 -57.00 -30.79
N PHE A 120 -15.99 -57.84 -31.12
CA PHE A 120 -15.92 -59.28 -31.46
C PHE A 120 -15.58 -60.16 -30.25
N PHE A 121 -16.49 -60.98 -29.72
CA PHE A 121 -17.15 -62.16 -30.31
C PHE A 121 -18.49 -62.47 -29.63
#